data_AF-A0AAW0V1E2-F1
#
_entry.id   AF-A0AAW0V1E2-F1
#
_cell.length_a   1.000
_cell.length_b   1.000
_cell.length_c   1.000
_cell.angle_alpha   90.00
_cell.angle_beta   90.00
_cell.angle_gamma   90.00
#
_symmetry.space_group_name_H-M   'P 1'
#
loop_
_entity.id
_entity.type
_entity.pdbx_description
1 polymer ?
#
loop_
_entity_poly.entity_id
_entity_poly.type
_entity_poly.pdbx_seq_one_letter_code
_entity_poly.pdbx_strand_id
1 'polypeptide(L)'
;MDHLLFLAQERADSAWLALHSSGSQLTNSLSSLKDGARTSLQNALNSFRNQRFGEEVADRVRRWLAHLREVLSAVKPSEIYDRLFIFFVTEVTRTHMYFGGACFFFGGIFGMFVGMRLRSSLVAPQRMRAVVINSYKGIEAIGVVEDVVAPRIVEPHQVLVQVKAAGIDYLDIKVAQGYGRVLRQQLNKYNPNTEGEFPVVLGRDCSGVVVAVGRDVSRVEQGEEVWLAVPFYHPGTLSEYVVVSEEHVAPKPSQLTYEGAAALPYSILTAWDALVTQAGLGPQSTAGKRVLVHAGVSGVGVVALQLVRAWGGSITTTVSTRAAPLAHMLGAEDVITYDNSNFDKELLMREKYDVILNTVGQVLHDSCLKYCLPGGIVVTTTSSQLPSDSYGYIAGGLYSLYLRAKYWFVKTPWLTGGRLGTLEVKGDILEKVVPLINSGQLQAVVDKAYSAQDAEVAFAHVAKGEQIGRTVVRFRARPLASRMEGSL
;
A
#
# COMPACT_ATOMS: atom_id res chain seq x y z
N MET A 1 -54.76 42.96 1.47
CA MET A 1 -53.31 42.91 1.76
C MET A 1 -52.84 44.23 2.38
N ASP A 2 -53.38 45.38 1.93
CA ASP A 2 -53.02 46.70 2.48
C ASP A 2 -53.49 46.94 3.94
N HIS A 3 -54.58 46.31 4.39
CA HIS A 3 -55.03 46.38 5.79
C HIS A 3 -54.15 45.57 6.76
N LEU A 4 -53.43 44.55 6.28
CA LEU A 4 -52.48 43.77 7.09
C LEU A 4 -51.12 44.47 7.18
N LEU A 5 -50.74 45.20 6.13
CA LEU A 5 -49.53 46.04 6.12
C LEU A 5 -49.66 47.24 7.06
N PHE A 6 -50.85 47.84 7.15
CA PHE A 6 -51.14 48.95 8.09
C PHE A 6 -51.03 48.51 9.56
N LEU A 7 -51.62 47.35 9.93
CA LEU A 7 -51.55 46.81 11.30
C LEU A 7 -50.15 46.32 11.70
N ALA A 8 -49.33 45.90 10.72
CA ALA A 8 -47.95 45.51 10.94
C ALA A 8 -47.04 46.72 11.22
N GLN A 9 -47.32 47.85 10.57
CA GLN A 9 -46.55 49.08 10.74
C GLN A 9 -46.86 49.75 12.10
N GLU A 10 -48.11 49.78 12.53
CA GLU A 10 -48.54 50.33 13.83
C GLU A 10 -48.00 49.51 15.04
N ARG A 11 -47.83 48.18 14.86
CA ARG A 11 -47.17 47.30 15.85
C ARG A 11 -45.65 47.39 15.83
N ALA A 12 -45.05 47.73 14.70
CA ALA A 12 -43.61 47.96 14.60
C ALA A 12 -43.19 49.27 15.31
N ASP A 13 -43.99 50.33 15.18
CA ASP A 13 -43.70 51.63 15.78
C ASP A 13 -43.90 51.63 17.32
N SER A 14 -44.84 50.82 17.83
CA SER A 14 -45.03 50.61 19.27
C SER A 14 -43.96 49.70 19.89
N ALA A 15 -43.44 48.72 19.14
CA ALA A 15 -42.29 47.91 19.56
C ALA A 15 -40.98 48.72 19.53
N TRP A 16 -40.85 49.67 18.61
CA TRP A 16 -39.69 50.56 18.49
C TRP A 16 -39.56 51.56 19.66
N LEU A 17 -40.70 52.02 20.20
CA LEU A 17 -40.77 52.87 21.41
C LEU A 17 -40.48 52.10 22.70
N ALA A 18 -40.90 50.84 22.81
CA ALA A 18 -40.62 49.99 23.97
C ALA A 18 -39.15 49.50 24.02
N LEU A 19 -38.50 49.36 22.86
CA LEU A 19 -37.08 49.01 22.74
C LEU A 19 -36.13 50.20 23.00
N HIS A 20 -36.63 51.43 23.02
CA HIS A 20 -35.82 52.63 23.30
C HIS A 20 -35.57 52.90 24.79
N SER A 21 -36.19 52.17 25.72
CA SER A 21 -36.04 52.43 27.17
C SER A 21 -34.93 51.64 27.88
N SER A 22 -34.24 50.72 27.20
CA SER A 22 -33.20 49.88 27.84
C SER A 22 -31.90 49.72 26.99
N GLY A 23 -31.69 50.57 25.99
CA GLY A 23 -30.67 50.37 24.94
C GLY A 23 -29.26 50.94 25.17
N SER A 24 -28.97 51.65 26.26
CA SER A 24 -27.72 52.45 26.37
C SER A 24 -26.51 51.74 27.00
N GLN A 25 -26.68 50.63 27.73
CA GLN A 25 -25.54 49.91 28.37
C GLN A 25 -25.05 48.68 27.59
N LEU A 26 -25.92 48.02 26.83
CA LEU A 26 -25.57 46.84 26.04
C LEU A 26 -24.85 47.18 24.72
N THR A 27 -25.20 48.31 24.10
CA THR A 27 -24.63 48.75 22.81
C THR A 27 -23.18 49.22 22.94
N ASN A 28 -22.80 49.83 24.07
CA ASN A 28 -21.42 50.24 24.36
C ASN A 28 -20.49 49.04 24.67
N SER A 29 -21.03 47.98 25.28
CA SER A 29 -20.26 46.75 25.54
C SER A 29 -20.11 45.89 24.27
N LEU A 30 -21.12 45.87 23.40
CA LEU A 30 -21.08 45.11 22.14
C LEU A 30 -20.24 45.79 21.06
N SER A 31 -20.21 47.12 20.99
CA SER A 31 -19.34 47.86 20.07
C SER A 31 -17.86 47.73 20.46
N SER A 32 -17.52 47.84 21.75
CA SER A 32 -16.15 47.63 22.23
C SER A 32 -15.65 46.20 22.03
N LEU A 33 -16.52 45.19 22.20
CA LEU A 33 -16.21 43.79 21.88
C LEU A 33 -16.02 43.56 20.37
N LYS A 34 -16.84 44.18 19.54
CA LYS A 34 -16.76 44.09 18.07
C LYS A 34 -15.48 44.76 17.54
N ASP A 35 -15.13 45.92 18.07
CA ASP A 35 -13.94 46.66 17.65
C ASP A 35 -12.65 46.02 18.17
N GLY A 36 -12.66 45.46 19.39
CA GLY A 36 -11.54 44.69 19.95
C GLY A 36 -11.32 43.34 19.26
N ALA A 37 -12.40 42.66 18.85
CA ALA A 37 -12.32 41.45 18.04
C ALA A 37 -11.75 41.77 16.64
N ARG A 38 -12.18 42.88 16.02
CA ARG A 38 -11.73 43.30 14.70
C ARG A 38 -10.25 43.69 14.68
N THR A 39 -9.77 44.42 15.69
CA THR A 39 -8.33 44.75 15.83
C THR A 39 -7.50 43.51 16.17
N SER A 40 -8.01 42.59 17.00
CA SER A 40 -7.32 41.33 17.28
C SER A 40 -7.22 40.42 16.05
N LEU A 41 -8.27 40.36 15.23
CA LEU A 41 -8.26 39.62 13.96
C LEU A 41 -7.32 40.26 12.93
N GLN A 42 -7.30 41.59 12.82
CA GLN A 42 -6.37 42.29 11.94
C GLN A 42 -4.92 42.16 12.40
N ASN A 43 -4.65 42.20 13.70
CA ASN A 43 -3.31 41.99 14.24
C ASN A 43 -2.87 40.53 14.11
N ALA A 44 -3.78 39.57 14.27
CA ALA A 44 -3.53 38.16 14.00
C ALA A 44 -3.22 37.94 12.51
N LEU A 45 -4.03 38.48 11.60
CA LEU A 45 -3.83 38.41 10.15
C LEU A 45 -2.51 39.08 9.71
N ASN A 46 -2.15 40.21 10.32
CA ASN A 46 -0.87 40.87 10.06
C ASN A 46 0.32 40.09 10.64
N SER A 47 0.15 39.39 11.77
CA SER A 47 1.17 38.50 12.35
C SER A 47 1.35 37.20 11.58
N PHE A 48 0.29 36.71 10.92
CA PHE A 48 0.34 35.58 9.99
C PHE A 48 1.24 35.84 8.77
N ARG A 49 1.54 37.12 8.48
CA ARG A 49 2.40 37.52 7.36
C ARG A 49 3.90 37.43 7.66
N ASN A 50 4.32 37.32 8.92
CA ASN A 50 5.74 37.23 9.29
C ASN A 50 6.07 35.88 9.96
N GLN A 51 6.95 35.10 9.32
CA GLN A 51 7.41 33.79 9.79
C GLN A 51 8.22 33.89 11.10
N ARG A 52 7.62 33.51 12.23
CA ARG A 52 8.28 32.95 13.45
C ARG A 52 7.18 32.43 14.40
N PHE A 53 6.75 31.19 14.20
CA PHE A 53 5.43 30.71 14.69
C PHE A 53 5.45 29.73 15.89
N GLY A 54 6.59 29.40 16.48
CA GLY A 54 6.68 28.32 17.48
C GLY A 54 6.39 28.75 18.92
N GLU A 55 7.23 29.61 19.48
CA GLU A 55 7.31 29.78 20.94
C GLU A 55 6.27 30.77 21.51
N GLU A 56 5.97 31.87 20.81
CA GLU A 56 5.00 32.88 21.29
C GLU A 56 3.57 32.35 21.34
N VAL A 57 3.19 31.48 20.40
CA VAL A 57 1.86 30.86 20.35
C VAL A 57 1.71 29.85 21.50
N ALA A 58 2.75 29.04 21.74
CA ALA A 58 2.74 28.08 22.84
C ALA A 58 2.59 28.76 24.21
N ASP A 59 3.25 29.89 24.43
CA ASP A 59 3.16 30.64 25.69
C ASP A 59 1.85 31.42 25.85
N ARG A 60 1.24 31.83 24.74
CA ARG A 60 -0.10 32.45 24.78
C ARG A 60 -1.18 31.42 25.07
N VAL A 61 -1.06 30.21 24.51
CA VAL A 61 -1.94 29.07 24.79
C VAL A 61 -1.79 28.59 26.24
N ARG A 62 -0.57 28.50 26.77
CA ARG A 62 -0.34 28.12 28.17
C ARG A 62 -0.97 29.09 29.17
N ARG A 63 -0.84 30.41 28.93
CA ARG A 63 -1.48 31.43 29.77
C ARG A 63 -3.00 31.39 29.68
N TRP A 64 -3.55 31.17 28.49
CA TRP A 64 -4.99 31.04 28.29
C TRP A 64 -5.54 29.80 29.01
N LEU A 65 -4.86 28.65 28.92
CA LEU A 65 -5.24 27.43 29.62
C LEU A 65 -5.17 27.55 31.15
N ALA A 66 -4.17 28.26 31.68
CA ALA A 66 -4.06 28.52 33.12
C ALA A 66 -5.25 29.36 33.62
N HIS A 67 -5.62 30.40 32.88
CA HIS A 67 -6.75 31.26 33.22
C HIS A 67 -8.09 30.51 33.12
N LEU A 68 -8.24 29.66 32.09
CA LEU A 68 -9.40 28.77 31.95
C LEU A 68 -9.54 27.79 33.11
N ARG A 69 -8.42 27.24 33.59
CA ARG A 69 -8.41 26.32 34.74
C ARG A 69 -8.84 27.00 36.03
N GLU A 70 -8.46 28.27 36.21
CA GLU A 70 -8.87 29.10 37.34
C GLU A 70 -10.38 29.38 37.29
N VAL A 71 -10.89 29.79 36.13
CA VAL A 71 -12.33 30.02 35.91
C VAL A 71 -13.13 28.74 36.11
N LEU A 72 -12.69 27.62 35.55
CA LEU A 72 -13.36 26.33 35.69
C LEU A 72 -13.35 25.80 37.13
N SER A 73 -12.34 26.14 37.93
CA SER A 73 -12.27 25.75 39.34
C SER A 73 -13.23 26.52 40.25
N ALA A 74 -13.66 27.72 39.84
CA ALA A 74 -14.59 28.57 40.58
C ALA A 74 -16.07 28.26 40.31
N VAL A 75 -16.37 27.50 39.26
CA VAL A 75 -17.76 27.24 38.85
C VAL A 75 -18.18 25.84 39.31
N LYS A 76 -19.14 25.78 40.23
CA LYS A 76 -19.74 24.51 40.67
C LYS A 76 -20.61 23.93 39.54
N PRO A 77 -20.36 22.68 39.10
CA PRO A 77 -21.08 22.08 37.98
C PRO A 77 -22.61 22.07 38.16
N SER A 78 -23.09 21.86 39.39
CA SER A 78 -24.53 21.83 39.70
C SER A 78 -25.24 23.15 39.36
N GLU A 79 -24.58 24.28 39.56
CA GLU A 79 -25.16 25.59 39.31
C GLU A 79 -25.22 25.94 37.81
N ILE A 80 -24.32 25.36 37.01
CA ILE A 80 -24.40 25.40 35.54
C ILE A 80 -25.61 24.60 35.07
N TYR A 81 -25.81 23.39 35.63
CA TYR A 81 -26.94 22.54 35.27
C TYR A 81 -28.29 23.17 35.61
N ASP A 82 -28.43 23.77 36.79
CA ASP A 82 -29.68 24.44 37.19
C ASP A 82 -29.99 25.65 36.30
N ARG A 83 -28.97 26.45 35.95
CA ARG A 83 -29.15 27.61 35.06
C ARG A 83 -29.43 27.20 33.62
N LEU A 84 -28.79 26.13 33.12
CA LEU A 84 -29.11 25.56 31.81
C LEU A 84 -30.52 25.00 31.78
N PHE A 85 -30.96 24.32 32.84
CA PHE A 85 -32.31 23.78 32.95
C PHE A 85 -33.36 24.91 32.92
N ILE A 86 -33.16 25.98 33.71
CA ILE A 86 -34.05 27.15 33.68
C ILE A 86 -34.08 27.78 32.29
N PHE A 87 -32.93 27.98 31.66
CA PHE A 87 -32.83 28.56 30.31
C PHE A 87 -33.60 27.72 29.27
N PHE A 88 -33.38 26.39 29.25
CA PHE A 88 -34.05 25.49 28.30
C PHE A 88 -35.55 25.33 28.55
N VAL A 89 -36.01 25.45 29.80
CA VAL A 89 -37.43 25.29 30.15
C VAL A 89 -38.23 26.58 30.00
N THR A 90 -37.63 27.75 30.27
CA THR A 90 -38.38 29.02 30.34
C THR A 90 -38.17 29.96 29.15
N GLU A 91 -37.00 29.96 28.51
CA GLU A 91 -36.66 30.93 27.45
C GLU A 91 -36.64 30.34 26.04
N VAL A 92 -36.48 29.01 25.91
CA VAL A 92 -36.42 28.35 24.60
C VAL A 92 -37.82 28.12 24.05
N THR A 93 -38.38 29.15 23.42
CA THR A 93 -39.58 29.04 22.57
C THR A 93 -39.28 28.20 21.32
N ARG A 94 -40.31 27.57 20.72
CA ARG A 94 -40.20 26.73 19.50
C ARG A 94 -39.35 27.39 18.39
N THR A 95 -39.43 28.71 18.25
CA THR A 95 -38.66 29.50 17.27
C THR A 95 -37.15 29.41 17.49
N HIS A 96 -36.69 29.37 18.74
CA HIS A 96 -35.26 29.22 19.07
C HIS A 96 -34.76 27.81 18.76
N MET A 97 -35.57 26.76 18.97
CA MET A 97 -35.22 25.40 18.53
C MET A 97 -35.15 25.31 17.00
N TYR A 98 -36.09 25.92 16.27
CA TYR A 98 -36.03 25.94 14.80
C TYR A 98 -34.80 26.70 14.29
N PHE A 99 -34.45 27.84 14.91
CA PHE A 99 -33.27 28.60 14.54
C PHE A 99 -31.97 27.85 14.86
N GLY A 100 -31.88 27.22 16.03
CA GLY A 100 -30.73 26.38 16.42
C GLY A 100 -30.57 25.15 15.53
N GLY A 101 -31.68 24.47 15.21
CA GLY A 101 -31.71 23.35 14.27
C GLY A 101 -31.30 23.76 12.85
N ALA A 102 -31.77 24.91 12.38
CA ALA A 102 -31.36 25.48 11.10
C ALA A 102 -29.85 25.81 11.09
N CYS A 103 -29.34 26.44 12.15
CA CYS A 103 -27.90 26.73 12.26
C CYS A 103 -27.04 25.47 12.29
N PHE A 104 -27.48 24.40 12.98
CA PHE A 104 -26.77 23.13 13.00
C PHE A 104 -26.81 22.42 11.64
N PHE A 105 -27.96 22.46 10.95
CA PHE A 105 -28.11 21.88 9.62
C PHE A 105 -27.25 22.62 8.59
N PHE A 106 -27.34 23.95 8.52
CA PHE A 106 -26.55 24.75 7.59
C PHE A 106 -25.06 24.77 7.96
N GLY A 107 -24.73 24.83 9.25
CA GLY A 107 -23.35 24.75 9.74
C GLY A 107 -22.72 23.37 9.49
N GLY A 108 -23.50 22.29 9.63
CA GLY A 108 -23.08 20.93 9.31
C GLY A 108 -22.88 20.73 7.82
N ILE A 109 -23.81 21.19 6.98
CA ILE A 109 -23.66 21.15 5.51
C ILE A 109 -22.46 21.99 5.07
N PHE A 110 -22.32 23.21 5.59
CA PHE A 110 -21.20 24.08 5.26
C PHE A 110 -19.88 23.48 5.74
N GLY A 111 -19.82 22.94 6.96
CA GLY A 111 -18.66 22.24 7.51
C GLY A 111 -18.30 20.99 6.71
N MET A 112 -19.28 20.23 6.25
CA MET A 112 -19.09 19.10 5.33
C MET A 112 -18.56 19.57 3.98
N PHE A 113 -19.11 20.66 3.41
CA PHE A 113 -18.69 21.20 2.11
C PHE A 113 -17.26 21.77 2.16
N VAL A 114 -16.96 22.50 3.24
CA VAL A 114 -15.62 23.01 3.54
C VAL A 114 -14.66 21.85 3.80
N GLY A 115 -15.06 20.83 4.56
CA GLY A 115 -14.28 19.61 4.79
C GLY A 115 -14.00 18.84 3.50
N MET A 116 -14.99 18.69 2.62
CA MET A 116 -14.85 18.06 1.30
C MET A 116 -13.95 18.87 0.36
N ARG A 117 -13.94 20.21 0.46
CA ARG A 117 -13.05 21.08 -0.34
C ARG A 117 -11.64 21.22 0.26
N LEU A 118 -11.51 21.19 1.58
CA LEU A 118 -10.24 21.22 2.31
C LEU A 118 -9.57 19.85 2.33
N ARG A 119 -10.29 18.76 1.99
CA ARG A 119 -9.68 17.48 1.66
C ARG A 119 -8.76 17.72 0.47
N SER A 120 -7.48 17.92 0.77
CA SER A 120 -6.43 18.05 -0.22
C SER A 120 -6.51 16.80 -1.09
N SER A 121 -7.08 16.93 -2.28
CA SER A 121 -6.70 16.04 -3.36
C SER A 121 -5.20 16.26 -3.50
N LEU A 122 -4.41 15.31 -3.01
CA LEU A 122 -2.99 15.27 -3.31
C LEU A 122 -2.98 15.00 -4.82
N VAL A 123 -2.96 16.07 -5.61
CA VAL A 123 -2.95 15.96 -7.06
C VAL A 123 -1.61 15.31 -7.40
N ALA A 124 -1.67 14.07 -7.89
CA ALA A 124 -0.48 13.37 -8.38
C ALA A 124 0.26 14.30 -9.36
N PRO A 125 1.58 14.42 -9.28
CA PRO A 125 2.33 15.21 -10.25
C PRO A 125 2.05 14.64 -11.65
N GLN A 126 1.95 15.47 -12.69
CA GLN A 126 1.69 14.96 -14.05
C GLN A 126 2.81 14.05 -14.56
N ARG A 127 4.02 14.24 -14.03
CA ARG A 127 5.24 13.55 -14.40
C ARG A 127 5.91 13.00 -13.15
N MET A 128 6.47 11.81 -13.25
CA MET A 128 7.14 11.11 -12.17
C MET A 128 8.42 10.44 -12.64
N ARG A 129 9.30 10.17 -11.69
CA ARG A 129 10.43 9.29 -11.91
C ARG A 129 9.99 7.83 -11.92
N ALA A 130 10.53 7.05 -12.85
CA ALA A 130 10.37 5.60 -12.87
C ALA A 130 11.62 4.91 -13.43
N VAL A 131 11.82 3.66 -13.01
CA VAL A 131 12.79 2.73 -13.59
C VAL A 131 12.07 1.95 -14.69
N VAL A 132 12.56 2.09 -15.90
CA VAL A 132 11.89 1.61 -17.10
C VAL A 132 12.82 0.86 -18.03
N ILE A 133 12.23 0.19 -19.01
CA ILE A 133 12.92 -0.27 -20.22
C ILE A 133 12.28 0.38 -21.45
N ASN A 134 13.11 0.67 -22.45
CA ASN A 134 12.69 1.17 -23.77
C ASN A 134 12.90 0.14 -24.90
N SER A 135 13.45 -1.03 -24.58
CA SER A 135 13.56 -2.17 -25.48
C SER A 135 13.74 -3.45 -24.68
N TYR A 136 13.47 -4.62 -25.27
CA TYR A 136 13.66 -5.91 -24.60
C TYR A 136 15.08 -6.45 -24.76
N LYS A 137 16.09 -5.66 -24.39
CA LYS A 137 17.51 -6.09 -24.42
C LYS A 137 18.02 -6.55 -23.05
N GLY A 138 17.12 -6.87 -22.13
CA GLY A 138 17.48 -7.27 -20.77
C GLY A 138 18.02 -6.08 -19.96
N ILE A 139 19.05 -6.33 -19.15
CA ILE A 139 19.58 -5.38 -18.17
C ILE A 139 20.14 -4.11 -18.84
N GLU A 140 20.70 -4.24 -20.03
CA GLU A 140 21.27 -3.10 -20.80
C GLU A 140 20.21 -2.07 -21.21
N ALA A 141 18.93 -2.46 -21.24
CA ALA A 141 17.83 -1.56 -21.59
C ALA A 141 17.20 -0.87 -20.37
N ILE A 142 17.63 -1.23 -19.16
CA ILE A 142 17.10 -0.67 -17.91
C ILE A 142 17.69 0.71 -17.71
N GLY A 143 16.84 1.70 -17.44
CA GLY A 143 17.28 3.05 -17.12
C GLY A 143 16.26 3.79 -16.28
N VAL A 144 16.68 4.92 -15.71
CA VAL A 144 15.82 5.81 -14.93
C VAL A 144 15.34 6.94 -15.82
N VAL A 145 14.02 7.12 -15.91
CA VAL A 145 13.39 8.23 -16.64
C VAL A 145 12.71 9.14 -15.63
N GLU A 146 12.99 10.43 -15.72
CA GLU A 146 12.57 11.44 -14.74
C GLU A 146 11.18 12.03 -14.99
N ASP A 147 10.64 11.82 -16.19
CA ASP A 147 9.47 12.47 -16.75
C ASP A 147 8.47 11.48 -17.39
N VAL A 148 8.30 10.31 -16.76
CA VAL A 148 7.21 9.38 -17.14
C VAL A 148 5.87 9.96 -16.70
N VAL A 149 4.81 9.78 -17.50
CA VAL A 149 3.45 10.21 -17.11
C VAL A 149 3.03 9.48 -15.84
N ALA A 150 2.61 10.23 -14.81
CA ALA A 150 2.14 9.59 -13.59
C ALA A 150 0.75 8.95 -13.81
N PRO A 151 0.51 7.75 -13.27
CA PRO A 151 -0.78 7.10 -13.41
C PRO A 151 -1.86 7.84 -12.61
N ARG A 152 -3.08 7.83 -13.13
CA ARG A 152 -4.27 8.37 -12.45
C ARG A 152 -5.28 7.27 -12.18
N ILE A 153 -6.14 7.49 -11.20
CA ILE A 153 -7.31 6.64 -10.97
C ILE A 153 -8.24 6.77 -12.17
N VAL A 154 -8.51 5.64 -12.81
CA VAL A 154 -9.40 5.52 -13.97
C VAL A 154 -10.67 4.80 -13.55
N GLU A 155 -10.53 3.77 -12.72
CA GLU A 155 -11.63 2.93 -12.28
C GLU A 155 -12.03 3.23 -10.82
N PRO A 156 -13.31 3.09 -10.46
CA PRO A 156 -13.81 3.44 -9.13
C PRO A 156 -13.18 2.70 -7.95
N HIS A 157 -12.65 1.50 -8.17
CA HIS A 157 -12.08 0.60 -7.15
C HIS A 157 -10.54 0.71 -7.06
N GLN A 158 -9.95 1.68 -7.77
CA GLN A 158 -8.51 1.87 -7.80
C GLN A 158 -8.02 2.80 -6.69
N VAL A 159 -6.78 2.56 -6.26
CA VAL A 159 -6.06 3.32 -5.26
C VAL A 159 -4.77 3.83 -5.89
N LEU A 160 -4.46 5.10 -5.66
CA LEU A 160 -3.19 5.70 -6.04
C LEU A 160 -2.28 5.71 -4.80
N VAL A 161 -1.11 5.09 -4.93
CA VAL A 161 -0.11 4.96 -3.86
C VAL A 161 1.14 5.71 -4.24
N GLN A 162 1.64 6.54 -3.32
CA GLN A 162 2.99 7.09 -3.40
C GLN A 162 3.97 6.05 -2.87
N VAL A 163 4.82 5.54 -3.77
CA VAL A 163 5.81 4.52 -3.45
C VAL A 163 6.92 5.14 -2.61
N LYS A 164 7.27 4.49 -1.49
CA LYS A 164 8.42 4.85 -0.64
C LYS A 164 9.59 3.92 -0.90
N ALA A 165 9.30 2.64 -1.07
CA ALA A 165 10.27 1.63 -1.49
C ALA A 165 9.61 0.58 -2.39
N ALA A 166 10.39 0.00 -3.30
CA ALA A 166 9.97 -1.07 -4.19
C ALA A 166 11.03 -2.17 -4.25
N GLY A 167 10.59 -3.43 -4.34
CA GLY A 167 11.48 -4.59 -4.45
C GLY A 167 11.85 -4.89 -5.91
N ILE A 168 13.06 -5.40 -6.12
CA ILE A 168 13.51 -5.95 -7.40
C ILE A 168 13.39 -7.48 -7.37
N ASP A 169 12.74 -8.06 -8.36
CA ASP A 169 12.66 -9.50 -8.60
C ASP A 169 13.49 -9.94 -9.80
N TYR A 170 13.92 -11.20 -9.81
CA TYR A 170 14.46 -11.82 -11.02
C TYR A 170 13.43 -11.81 -12.15
N LEU A 171 12.13 -11.83 -11.82
CA LEU A 171 11.07 -11.63 -12.79
C LEU A 171 11.18 -10.29 -13.53
N ASP A 172 11.64 -9.22 -12.89
CA ASP A 172 11.81 -7.92 -13.54
C ASP A 172 12.89 -7.99 -14.64
N ILE A 173 13.96 -8.77 -14.43
CA ILE A 173 14.97 -9.05 -15.45
C ILE A 173 14.36 -9.84 -16.62
N LYS A 174 13.52 -10.84 -16.35
CA LYS A 174 12.81 -11.58 -17.41
C LYS A 174 11.86 -10.68 -18.18
N VAL A 175 11.15 -9.77 -17.50
CA VAL A 175 10.27 -8.76 -18.12
C VAL A 175 11.07 -7.84 -19.03
N ALA A 176 12.30 -7.45 -18.60
CA ALA A 176 13.26 -6.73 -19.41
C ALA A 176 13.79 -7.50 -20.63
N GLN A 177 13.75 -8.84 -20.59
CA GLN A 177 14.05 -9.73 -21.72
C GLN A 177 12.84 -10.02 -22.62
N GLY A 178 11.66 -9.47 -22.31
CA GLY A 178 10.44 -9.66 -23.12
C GLY A 178 9.47 -10.71 -22.60
N TYR A 179 9.67 -11.23 -21.39
CA TYR A 179 8.68 -12.10 -20.74
C TYR A 179 7.33 -11.40 -20.59
N GLY A 180 6.26 -12.06 -21.02
CA GLY A 180 4.89 -11.55 -21.00
C GLY A 180 4.64 -10.38 -21.94
N ARG A 181 5.52 -10.08 -22.91
CA ARG A 181 5.38 -8.93 -23.82
C ARG A 181 4.06 -8.99 -24.59
N VAL A 182 3.68 -10.16 -25.09
CA VAL A 182 2.49 -10.31 -25.92
C VAL A 182 1.22 -10.06 -25.10
N LEU A 183 1.18 -10.57 -23.87
CA LEU A 183 0.05 -10.33 -22.96
C LEU A 183 -0.03 -8.86 -22.52
N ARG A 184 1.11 -8.26 -22.15
CA ARG A 184 1.19 -6.84 -21.80
C ARG A 184 0.69 -5.95 -22.92
N GLN A 185 1.13 -6.20 -24.16
CA GLN A 185 0.69 -5.45 -25.33
C GLN A 185 -0.83 -5.52 -25.53
N GLN A 186 -1.44 -6.70 -25.32
CA GLN A 186 -2.89 -6.85 -25.47
C GLN A 186 -3.67 -6.19 -24.33
N LEU A 187 -3.22 -6.34 -23.09
CA LEU A 187 -3.92 -5.81 -21.91
C LEU A 187 -3.76 -4.29 -21.78
N ASN A 188 -2.56 -3.77 -22.04
CA ASN A 188 -2.27 -2.34 -21.91
C ASN A 188 -2.87 -1.50 -23.05
N LYS A 189 -3.33 -2.11 -24.14
CA LYS A 189 -4.06 -1.41 -25.21
C LYS A 189 -5.30 -0.65 -24.69
N TYR A 190 -5.91 -1.15 -23.63
CA TYR A 190 -7.11 -0.58 -23.02
C TYR A 190 -6.81 0.21 -21.74
N ASN A 191 -5.55 0.32 -21.33
CA ASN A 191 -5.16 1.02 -20.13
C ASN A 191 -4.76 2.47 -20.48
N PRO A 192 -5.54 3.49 -20.06
CA PRO A 192 -5.26 4.88 -20.40
C PRO A 192 -4.09 5.47 -19.62
N ASN A 193 -3.49 4.71 -18.69
CA ASN A 193 -2.24 5.07 -18.01
C ASN A 193 -0.99 4.56 -18.75
N THR A 194 -1.15 3.90 -19.90
CA THR A 194 -0.03 3.40 -20.72
C THR A 194 -0.20 3.81 -22.18
N GLU A 195 0.84 4.42 -22.75
CA GLU A 195 0.87 4.82 -24.16
C GLU A 195 1.73 3.83 -24.97
N GLY A 196 1.07 2.90 -25.67
CA GLY A 196 1.77 1.91 -26.48
C GLY A 196 2.52 0.86 -25.67
N GLU A 197 3.63 0.36 -26.22
CA GLU A 197 4.43 -0.71 -25.59
C GLU A 197 5.49 -0.18 -24.62
N PHE A 198 6.08 0.98 -24.92
CA PHE A 198 7.18 1.58 -24.15
C PHE A 198 6.85 3.02 -23.74
N PRO A 199 7.42 3.54 -22.63
CA PRO A 199 8.31 2.83 -21.69
C PRO A 199 7.56 1.81 -20.83
N VAL A 200 8.20 0.68 -20.52
CA VAL A 200 7.66 -0.29 -19.54
C VAL A 200 8.27 -0.01 -18.18
N VAL A 201 7.44 0.35 -17.19
CA VAL A 201 7.85 0.45 -15.78
C VAL A 201 8.02 -0.95 -15.17
N LEU A 202 9.19 -1.19 -14.56
CA LEU A 202 9.55 -2.45 -13.89
C LEU A 202 9.09 -2.49 -12.43
N GLY A 203 9.27 -3.63 -11.73
CA GLY A 203 9.03 -3.78 -10.29
C GLY A 203 7.68 -4.37 -9.99
N ARG A 204 7.62 -5.39 -9.13
CA ARG A 204 6.36 -6.07 -8.75
C ARG A 204 5.90 -5.76 -7.34
N ASP A 205 6.79 -5.27 -6.48
CA ASP A 205 6.54 -5.02 -5.07
C ASP A 205 6.66 -3.55 -4.73
N CYS A 206 5.80 -3.03 -3.86
CA CYS A 206 6.11 -1.79 -3.15
C CYS A 206 5.47 -1.68 -1.77
N SER A 207 6.04 -0.76 -1.01
CA SER A 207 5.46 -0.20 0.19
C SER A 207 5.42 1.32 0.09
N GLY A 208 4.32 1.91 0.52
CA GLY A 208 4.03 3.32 0.29
C GLY A 208 2.89 3.86 1.12
N VAL A 209 2.38 5.03 0.71
CA VAL A 209 1.27 5.72 1.37
C VAL A 209 0.17 6.00 0.35
N VAL A 210 -1.07 5.73 0.72
CA VAL A 210 -2.24 6.03 -0.14
C VAL A 210 -2.39 7.54 -0.28
N VAL A 211 -2.38 8.05 -1.51
CA VAL A 211 -2.54 9.49 -1.79
C VAL A 211 -3.91 9.85 -2.34
N ALA A 212 -4.59 8.90 -2.99
CA ALA A 212 -5.97 9.06 -3.44
C ALA A 212 -6.64 7.69 -3.57
N VAL A 213 -7.96 7.68 -3.42
CA VAL A 213 -8.81 6.49 -3.53
C VAL A 213 -9.95 6.77 -4.51
N GLY A 214 -10.33 5.74 -5.27
CA GLY A 214 -11.52 5.78 -6.11
C GLY A 214 -12.79 5.77 -5.26
N ARG A 215 -13.92 6.11 -5.88
CA ARG A 215 -15.21 6.29 -5.20
C ARG A 215 -15.79 5.01 -4.59
N ASP A 216 -15.41 3.84 -5.11
CA ASP A 216 -15.92 2.54 -4.67
C ASP A 216 -14.89 1.81 -3.77
N VAL A 217 -13.79 2.49 -3.41
CA VAL A 217 -12.79 1.96 -2.48
C VAL A 217 -13.31 2.08 -1.05
N SER A 218 -13.19 0.99 -0.29
CA SER A 218 -13.67 0.92 1.10
C SER A 218 -12.68 0.31 2.08
N ARG A 219 -11.67 -0.41 1.59
CA ARG A 219 -10.73 -1.16 2.44
C ARG A 219 -9.59 -0.32 3.00
N VAL A 220 -9.23 0.75 2.30
CA VAL A 220 -8.10 1.62 2.64
C VAL A 220 -8.48 3.08 2.49
N GLU A 221 -7.84 3.93 3.28
CA GLU A 221 -8.10 5.37 3.26
C GLU A 221 -6.87 6.19 2.83
N GLN A 222 -7.12 7.42 2.38
CA GLN A 222 -6.06 8.37 2.08
C GLN A 222 -5.19 8.62 3.33
N GLY A 223 -3.87 8.55 3.17
CA GLY A 223 -2.88 8.72 4.24
C GLY A 223 -2.44 7.41 4.89
N GLU A 224 -3.09 6.28 4.58
CA GLU A 224 -2.74 4.98 5.14
C GLU A 224 -1.42 4.43 4.57
N GLU A 225 -0.61 3.81 5.42
CA GLU A 225 0.58 3.09 5.00
C GLU A 225 0.21 1.70 4.49
N VAL A 226 0.60 1.42 3.25
CA VAL A 226 0.23 0.17 2.57
C VAL A 226 1.44 -0.52 1.97
N TRP A 227 1.27 -1.81 1.71
CA TRP A 227 2.16 -2.61 0.91
C TRP A 227 1.34 -3.45 -0.07
N LEU A 228 1.93 -3.75 -1.22
CA LEU A 228 1.21 -4.40 -2.31
C LEU A 228 2.19 -5.08 -3.25
N ALA A 229 1.64 -5.99 -4.04
CA ALA A 229 2.28 -6.51 -5.23
C ALA A 229 1.40 -6.26 -6.46
N VAL A 230 2.00 -6.26 -7.65
CA VAL A 230 1.27 -6.17 -8.92
C VAL A 230 1.53 -7.39 -9.81
N PRO A 231 0.55 -7.83 -10.62
CA PRO A 231 0.76 -8.88 -11.60
C PRO A 231 1.86 -8.53 -12.62
N PHE A 232 2.50 -9.53 -13.20
CA PHE A 232 3.61 -9.31 -14.14
C PHE A 232 3.22 -8.54 -15.41
N TYR A 233 1.93 -8.56 -15.78
CA TYR A 233 1.41 -7.85 -16.94
C TYR A 233 0.96 -6.41 -16.64
N HIS A 234 0.90 -6.02 -15.36
CA HIS A 234 0.54 -4.68 -14.93
C HIS A 234 1.76 -3.73 -15.02
N PRO A 235 1.56 -2.41 -15.23
CA PRO A 235 2.60 -1.41 -15.01
C PRO A 235 3.27 -1.58 -13.64
N GLY A 236 4.59 -1.45 -13.59
CA GLY A 236 5.36 -1.78 -12.39
C GLY A 236 5.34 -0.75 -11.27
N THR A 237 5.96 -1.14 -10.16
CA THR A 237 6.04 -0.41 -8.90
C THR A 237 7.36 0.33 -8.69
N LEU A 238 8.37 0.15 -9.56
CA LEU A 238 9.60 0.95 -9.55
C LEU A 238 9.35 2.33 -10.15
N SER A 239 8.44 3.08 -9.55
CA SER A 239 8.05 4.45 -9.90
C SER A 239 7.69 5.21 -8.64
N GLU A 240 7.66 6.55 -8.68
CA GLU A 240 7.24 7.34 -7.50
C GLU A 240 5.76 7.14 -7.15
N TYR A 241 4.92 6.78 -8.13
CA TYR A 241 3.50 6.53 -7.94
C TYR A 241 3.05 5.29 -8.71
N VAL A 242 2.10 4.56 -8.14
CA VAL A 242 1.45 3.41 -8.78
C VAL A 242 -0.06 3.45 -8.52
N VAL A 243 -0.85 3.09 -9.53
CA VAL A 243 -2.31 2.90 -9.39
C VAL A 243 -2.59 1.41 -9.45
N VAL A 244 -3.37 0.90 -8.50
CA VAL A 244 -3.76 -0.51 -8.45
C VAL A 244 -5.21 -0.66 -7.98
N SER A 245 -5.84 -1.80 -8.25
CA SER A 245 -7.11 -2.19 -7.60
C SER A 245 -6.93 -2.31 -6.09
N GLU A 246 -7.93 -1.90 -5.29
CA GLU A 246 -7.90 -2.05 -3.82
C GLU A 246 -7.66 -3.51 -3.38
N GLU A 247 -8.03 -4.49 -4.21
CA GLU A 247 -7.85 -5.92 -3.91
C GLU A 247 -6.39 -6.36 -3.84
N HIS A 248 -5.46 -5.59 -4.43
CA HIS A 248 -4.03 -5.87 -4.40
C HIS A 248 -3.33 -5.23 -3.21
N VAL A 249 -4.03 -4.36 -2.48
CA VAL A 249 -3.47 -3.53 -1.40
C VAL A 249 -3.77 -4.19 -0.06
N ALA A 250 -2.80 -4.12 0.85
CA ALA A 250 -2.99 -4.48 2.25
C ALA A 250 -2.41 -3.39 3.16
N PRO A 251 -2.88 -3.28 4.42
CA PRO A 251 -2.23 -2.46 5.43
C PRO A 251 -0.80 -2.92 5.67
N LYS A 252 0.15 -1.99 5.66
CA LYS A 252 1.55 -2.28 5.95
C LYS A 252 1.72 -2.63 7.44
N PRO A 253 2.45 -3.71 7.79
CA PRO A 253 2.82 -3.95 9.19
C PRO A 253 3.59 -2.76 9.78
N SER A 254 3.13 -2.25 10.93
CA SER A 254 3.71 -1.06 11.57
C SER A 254 5.15 -1.29 12.07
N GLN A 255 5.52 -2.54 12.35
CA GLN A 255 6.86 -2.92 12.80
C GLN A 255 7.92 -2.88 11.69
N LEU A 256 7.50 -2.92 10.42
CA LEU A 256 8.43 -2.92 9.28
C LEU A 256 8.72 -1.50 8.82
N THR A 257 9.95 -1.24 8.38
CA THR A 257 10.24 -0.04 7.58
C THR A 257 9.62 -0.19 6.19
N TYR A 258 9.57 0.90 5.39
CA TYR A 258 9.12 0.80 4.01
C TYR A 258 10.00 -0.15 3.18
N GLU A 259 11.32 -0.19 3.41
CA GLU A 259 12.23 -1.12 2.76
C GLU A 259 11.94 -2.57 3.13
N GLY A 260 11.78 -2.86 4.43
CA GLY A 260 11.45 -4.20 4.89
C GLY A 260 10.08 -4.67 4.37
N ALA A 261 9.10 -3.79 4.35
CA ALA A 261 7.78 -4.08 3.79
C ALA A 261 7.82 -4.25 2.26
N ALA A 262 8.59 -3.45 1.52
CA ALA A 262 8.69 -3.59 0.07
C ALA A 262 9.44 -4.87 -0.36
N ALA A 263 10.13 -5.54 0.55
CA ALA A 263 10.91 -6.73 0.24
C ALA A 263 10.10 -8.04 0.13
N LEU A 264 8.85 -8.02 0.58
CA LEU A 264 8.09 -9.22 0.93
C LEU A 264 6.89 -9.57 0.02
N PRO A 265 6.06 -8.64 -0.50
CA PRO A 265 4.71 -8.97 -0.98
C PRO A 265 4.65 -10.05 -2.07
N TYR A 266 5.43 -9.94 -3.15
CA TYR A 266 5.46 -10.88 -4.25
C TYR A 266 6.07 -12.21 -3.81
N SER A 267 7.06 -12.16 -2.92
CA SER A 267 7.63 -13.36 -2.28
C SER A 267 6.63 -14.09 -1.41
N ILE A 268 5.82 -13.37 -0.62
CA ILE A 268 4.73 -13.91 0.18
C ILE A 268 3.71 -14.58 -0.72
N LEU A 269 3.23 -13.87 -1.74
CA LEU A 269 2.22 -14.42 -2.65
C LEU A 269 2.73 -15.69 -3.35
N THR A 270 3.98 -15.66 -3.82
CA THR A 270 4.59 -16.80 -4.51
C THR A 270 4.81 -17.99 -3.58
N ALA A 271 5.34 -17.75 -2.37
CA ALA A 271 5.55 -18.80 -1.38
C ALA A 271 4.22 -19.37 -0.88
N TRP A 272 3.22 -18.52 -0.65
CA TRP A 272 1.89 -18.91 -0.21
C TRP A 272 1.18 -19.76 -1.26
N ASP A 273 1.19 -19.33 -2.53
CA ASP A 273 0.59 -20.11 -3.61
C ASP A 273 1.27 -21.48 -3.74
N ALA A 274 2.61 -21.52 -3.67
CA ALA A 274 3.35 -22.75 -3.78
C ALA A 274 3.11 -23.73 -2.61
N LEU A 275 3.17 -23.24 -1.37
CA LEU A 275 3.01 -24.07 -0.18
C LEU A 275 1.55 -24.44 0.07
N VAL A 276 0.64 -23.47 0.01
CA VAL A 276 -0.76 -23.65 0.41
C VAL A 276 -1.61 -24.13 -0.75
N THR A 277 -1.64 -23.38 -1.85
CA THR A 277 -2.52 -23.69 -2.99
C THR A 277 -2.08 -24.95 -3.72
N GLN A 278 -0.77 -25.09 -3.96
CA GLN A 278 -0.24 -26.15 -4.83
C GLN A 278 0.21 -27.39 -4.03
N ALA A 279 0.90 -27.22 -2.89
CA ALA A 279 1.37 -28.34 -2.07
C ALA A 279 0.41 -28.75 -0.93
N GLY A 280 -0.66 -27.98 -0.66
CA GLY A 280 -1.64 -28.32 0.38
C GLY A 280 -1.10 -28.22 1.82
N LEU A 281 0.01 -27.50 2.01
CA LEU A 281 0.59 -27.23 3.32
C LEU A 281 -0.14 -26.08 4.02
N GLY A 282 -0.10 -26.09 5.34
CA GLY A 282 -0.68 -25.06 6.19
C GLY A 282 -0.45 -25.38 7.68
N PRO A 283 -0.95 -24.52 8.59
CA PRO A 283 -0.69 -24.66 10.03
C PRO A 283 -1.03 -26.03 10.62
N GLN A 284 -2.03 -26.73 10.06
CA GLN A 284 -2.52 -28.02 10.56
C GLN A 284 -1.96 -29.23 9.79
N SER A 285 -1.47 -29.05 8.55
CA SER A 285 -1.05 -30.14 7.67
C SER A 285 0.48 -30.28 7.52
N THR A 286 1.25 -29.29 8.01
CA THR A 286 2.70 -29.25 7.81
C THR A 286 3.48 -29.98 8.90
N ALA A 287 2.92 -30.15 10.09
CA ALA A 287 3.59 -30.81 11.21
C ALA A 287 4.06 -32.23 10.83
N GLY A 288 5.34 -32.52 11.02
CA GLY A 288 5.94 -33.81 10.69
C GLY A 288 6.21 -34.04 9.20
N LYS A 289 5.94 -33.06 8.32
CA LYS A 289 6.30 -33.11 6.90
C LYS A 289 7.74 -32.65 6.67
N ARG A 290 8.43 -33.34 5.76
CA ARG A 290 9.78 -32.98 5.32
C ARG A 290 9.70 -32.12 4.06
N VAL A 291 10.17 -30.88 4.14
CA VAL A 291 10.11 -29.90 3.05
C VAL A 291 11.52 -29.52 2.61
N LEU A 292 11.82 -29.74 1.32
CA LEU A 292 13.04 -29.26 0.69
C LEU A 292 12.77 -27.94 -0.03
N VAL A 293 13.48 -26.87 0.34
CA VAL A 293 13.40 -25.57 -0.35
C VAL A 293 14.70 -25.30 -1.08
N HIS A 294 14.65 -25.24 -2.41
CA HIS A 294 15.81 -24.81 -3.20
C HIS A 294 16.03 -23.30 -3.07
N ALA A 295 17.30 -22.86 -3.06
CA ALA A 295 17.71 -21.47 -2.82
C ALA A 295 16.94 -20.81 -1.67
N GLY A 296 17.05 -21.38 -0.46
CA GLY A 296 16.26 -20.95 0.72
C GLY A 296 16.51 -19.52 1.18
N VAL A 297 17.60 -18.90 0.76
CA VAL A 297 17.89 -17.48 1.05
C VAL A 297 17.54 -16.55 -0.12
N SER A 298 16.82 -17.04 -1.14
CA SER A 298 16.19 -16.16 -2.15
C SER A 298 14.99 -15.42 -1.55
N GLY A 299 14.47 -14.40 -2.22
CA GLY A 299 13.27 -13.69 -1.75
C GLY A 299 12.10 -14.63 -1.41
N VAL A 300 11.77 -15.58 -2.30
CA VAL A 300 10.72 -16.59 -2.06
C VAL A 300 11.15 -17.60 -0.99
N GLY A 301 12.41 -18.05 -1.03
CA GLY A 301 12.96 -19.00 -0.08
C GLY A 301 12.87 -18.51 1.37
N VAL A 302 13.26 -17.27 1.64
CA VAL A 302 13.25 -16.66 2.98
C VAL A 302 11.85 -16.71 3.59
N VAL A 303 10.83 -16.45 2.79
CA VAL A 303 9.44 -16.54 3.25
C VAL A 303 9.04 -18.01 3.45
N ALA A 304 9.36 -18.88 2.50
CA ALA A 304 9.00 -20.29 2.56
C ALA A 304 9.58 -21.01 3.78
N LEU A 305 10.87 -20.80 4.09
CA LEU A 305 11.51 -21.39 5.28
C LEU A 305 10.77 -20.99 6.56
N GLN A 306 10.47 -19.69 6.71
CA GLN A 306 9.83 -19.16 7.91
C GLN A 306 8.38 -19.63 8.06
N LEU A 307 7.62 -19.72 6.96
CA LEU A 307 6.26 -20.26 6.98
C LEU A 307 6.24 -21.73 7.38
N VAL A 308 7.09 -22.57 6.76
CA VAL A 308 7.15 -24.00 7.08
C VAL A 308 7.57 -24.21 8.54
N ARG A 309 8.50 -23.40 9.04
CA ARG A 309 8.95 -23.44 10.44
C ARG A 309 7.81 -23.09 11.38
N ALA A 310 7.08 -22.01 11.09
CA ALA A 310 5.93 -21.57 11.88
C ALA A 310 4.81 -22.62 11.92
N TRP A 311 4.72 -23.50 10.91
CA TRP A 311 3.76 -24.60 10.85
C TRP A 311 4.30 -25.95 11.35
N GLY A 312 5.54 -25.99 11.87
CA GLY A 312 6.14 -27.18 12.48
C GLY A 312 6.65 -28.24 11.50
N GLY A 313 6.97 -27.86 10.26
CA GLY A 313 7.60 -28.76 9.29
C GLY A 313 9.12 -28.85 9.48
N SER A 314 9.70 -30.00 9.09
CA SER A 314 11.15 -30.20 9.03
C SER A 314 11.68 -29.66 7.71
N ILE A 315 12.69 -28.79 7.78
CA ILE A 315 13.14 -27.99 6.64
C ILE A 315 14.57 -28.37 6.28
N THR A 316 14.73 -28.82 5.04
CA THR A 316 16.04 -28.88 4.38
C THR A 316 16.10 -27.78 3.32
N THR A 317 17.24 -27.11 3.20
CA THR A 317 17.39 -26.09 2.15
C THR A 317 18.75 -26.14 1.47
N THR A 318 18.79 -25.57 0.26
CA THR A 318 20.01 -25.45 -0.53
C THR A 318 20.40 -24.00 -0.67
N VAL A 319 21.67 -23.66 -0.39
CA VAL A 319 22.17 -22.28 -0.35
C VAL A 319 23.65 -22.20 -0.72
N SER A 320 24.20 -21.00 -0.89
CA SER A 320 25.66 -20.82 -0.94
C SER A 320 26.26 -20.96 0.46
N THR A 321 27.53 -21.33 0.56
CA THR A 321 28.22 -21.52 1.84
C THR A 321 28.14 -20.29 2.74
N ARG A 322 28.27 -19.09 2.16
CA ARG A 322 28.17 -17.82 2.90
C ARG A 322 26.79 -17.56 3.51
N ALA A 323 25.73 -18.19 2.99
CA ALA A 323 24.36 -17.96 3.41
C ALA A 323 23.81 -19.06 4.34
N ALA A 324 24.60 -20.10 4.61
CA ALA A 324 24.22 -21.19 5.50
C ALA A 324 23.86 -20.73 6.94
N PRO A 325 24.59 -19.81 7.59
CA PRO A 325 24.22 -19.33 8.92
C PRO A 325 22.84 -18.66 8.93
N LEU A 326 22.52 -17.88 7.89
CA LEU A 326 21.22 -17.23 7.76
C LEU A 326 20.11 -18.27 7.55
N ALA A 327 20.33 -19.27 6.71
CA ALA A 327 19.35 -20.34 6.49
C ALA A 327 18.96 -21.04 7.81
N HIS A 328 19.94 -21.36 8.66
CA HIS A 328 19.67 -21.91 9.99
C HIS A 328 18.88 -20.95 10.88
N MET A 329 19.24 -19.65 10.91
CA MET A 329 18.48 -18.65 11.67
C MET A 329 17.02 -18.57 11.23
N LEU A 330 16.76 -18.69 9.91
CA LEU A 330 15.42 -18.66 9.33
C LEU A 330 14.61 -19.95 9.58
N GLY A 331 15.23 -21.01 10.09
CA GLY A 331 14.54 -22.24 10.49
C GLY A 331 14.92 -23.50 9.72
N ALA A 332 15.92 -23.45 8.85
CA ALA A 332 16.42 -24.68 8.23
C ALA A 332 17.10 -25.57 9.27
N GLU A 333 16.59 -26.78 9.43
CA GLU A 333 17.22 -27.82 10.26
C GLU A 333 18.46 -28.36 9.57
N ASP A 334 18.38 -28.50 8.25
CA ASP A 334 19.44 -29.04 7.43
C ASP A 334 19.74 -28.13 6.23
N VAL A 335 21.03 -27.92 5.95
CA VAL A 335 21.49 -26.98 4.94
C VAL A 335 22.53 -27.65 4.07
N ILE A 336 22.26 -27.68 2.78
CA ILE A 336 23.12 -28.28 1.75
C ILE A 336 23.70 -27.15 0.90
N THR A 337 25.02 -27.07 0.84
CA THR A 337 25.69 -26.01 0.08
C THR A 337 25.98 -26.43 -1.36
N TYR A 338 25.56 -25.64 -2.35
CA TYR A 338 25.80 -25.98 -3.77
C TYR A 338 27.20 -25.62 -4.27
N ASP A 339 27.97 -24.85 -3.50
CA ASP A 339 29.38 -24.53 -3.83
C ASP A 339 30.31 -25.76 -3.71
N ASN A 340 29.78 -26.87 -3.19
CA ASN A 340 30.49 -28.14 -3.05
C ASN A 340 30.17 -29.09 -4.22
N SER A 341 31.19 -29.76 -4.75
CA SER A 341 31.10 -30.62 -5.95
C SER A 341 30.24 -31.89 -5.79
N ASN A 342 29.63 -32.10 -4.62
CA ASN A 342 28.85 -33.30 -4.27
C ASN A 342 27.38 -33.03 -3.96
N PHE A 343 26.85 -31.84 -4.28
CA PHE A 343 25.45 -31.43 -4.04
C PHE A 343 24.40 -32.53 -4.29
N ASP A 344 24.41 -33.12 -5.48
CA ASP A 344 23.43 -34.17 -5.86
C ASP A 344 23.56 -35.42 -4.99
N LYS A 345 24.79 -35.81 -4.63
CA LYS A 345 25.06 -36.97 -3.78
C LYS A 345 24.59 -36.72 -2.36
N GLU A 346 24.81 -35.51 -1.84
CA GLU A 346 24.37 -35.14 -0.50
C GLU A 346 22.85 -35.21 -0.38
N LEU A 347 22.12 -34.67 -1.37
CA LEU A 347 20.66 -34.80 -1.43
C LEU A 347 20.19 -36.25 -1.53
N LEU A 348 20.90 -37.11 -2.28
CA LEU A 348 20.57 -38.54 -2.38
C LEU A 348 20.83 -39.32 -1.08
N MET A 349 21.76 -38.86 -0.23
CA MET A 349 22.05 -39.48 1.06
C MET A 349 21.04 -39.12 2.15
N ARG A 350 20.22 -38.08 1.94
CA ARG A 350 19.18 -37.69 2.89
C ARG A 350 17.90 -38.51 2.68
N GLU A 351 17.07 -38.53 3.71
CA GLU A 351 15.72 -39.05 3.58
C GLU A 351 14.92 -38.21 2.57
N LYS A 352 13.97 -38.88 1.92
CA LYS A 352 13.13 -38.28 0.90
C LYS A 352 12.15 -37.25 1.50
N TYR A 353 11.69 -36.35 0.65
CA TYR A 353 10.86 -35.21 1.05
C TYR A 353 9.39 -35.41 0.65
N ASP A 354 8.47 -34.92 1.49
CA ASP A 354 7.04 -34.84 1.19
C ASP A 354 6.76 -33.74 0.16
N VAL A 355 7.44 -32.60 0.30
CA VAL A 355 7.28 -31.44 -0.58
C VAL A 355 8.63 -30.89 -0.98
N ILE A 356 8.81 -30.60 -2.26
CA ILE A 356 10.01 -29.95 -2.80
C ILE A 356 9.59 -28.65 -3.48
N LEU A 357 10.07 -27.52 -2.96
CA LEU A 357 9.89 -26.22 -3.54
C LEU A 357 11.11 -25.84 -4.38
N ASN A 358 10.95 -25.86 -5.70
CA ASN A 358 11.97 -25.43 -6.62
C ASN A 358 11.83 -23.93 -6.94
N THR A 359 12.76 -23.13 -6.43
CA THR A 359 12.85 -21.68 -6.70
C THR A 359 13.98 -21.33 -7.68
N VAL A 360 14.74 -22.33 -8.16
CA VAL A 360 15.90 -22.16 -9.05
C VAL A 360 15.54 -22.64 -10.46
N GLY A 361 15.87 -21.84 -11.48
CA GLY A 361 15.48 -22.10 -12.87
C GLY A 361 15.98 -23.45 -13.39
N GLN A 362 15.27 -24.01 -14.38
CA GLN A 362 15.59 -25.20 -15.21
C GLN A 362 16.26 -26.42 -14.55
N VAL A 363 16.36 -26.53 -13.23
CA VAL A 363 16.42 -27.85 -12.60
C VAL A 363 15.13 -28.51 -13.03
N LEU A 364 15.27 -29.46 -13.97
CA LEU A 364 14.14 -30.20 -14.51
C LEU A 364 13.36 -30.67 -13.31
N HIS A 365 12.10 -30.26 -13.23
CA HIS A 365 11.17 -30.72 -12.20
C HIS A 365 11.28 -32.25 -12.02
N ASP A 366 11.51 -32.97 -13.13
CA ASP A 366 11.79 -34.40 -13.21
C ASP A 366 13.04 -34.85 -12.43
N SER A 367 14.10 -34.05 -12.43
CA SER A 367 15.31 -34.28 -11.63
C SER A 367 15.05 -34.12 -10.14
N CYS A 368 14.08 -33.31 -9.71
CA CYS A 368 13.72 -33.23 -8.30
C CYS A 368 12.91 -34.44 -7.82
N LEU A 369 12.26 -35.17 -8.73
CA LEU A 369 11.44 -36.34 -8.38
C LEU A 369 12.25 -37.45 -7.69
N LYS A 370 13.55 -37.58 -7.97
CA LYS A 370 14.42 -38.59 -7.34
C LYS A 370 14.53 -38.42 -5.82
N TYR A 371 14.32 -37.20 -5.33
CA TYR A 371 14.39 -36.85 -3.90
C TYR A 371 13.02 -36.92 -3.20
N CYS A 372 11.95 -37.14 -3.95
CA CYS A 372 10.60 -37.08 -3.43
C CYS A 372 10.11 -38.46 -2.95
N LEU A 373 9.31 -38.47 -1.89
CA LEU A 373 8.60 -39.67 -1.45
C LEU A 373 7.56 -40.11 -2.50
N PRO A 374 7.21 -41.41 -2.57
CA PRO A 374 6.03 -41.83 -3.32
C PRO A 374 4.80 -41.09 -2.80
N GLY A 375 4.24 -40.21 -3.63
CA GLY A 375 3.08 -39.37 -3.32
C GLY A 375 3.41 -37.92 -2.99
N GLY A 376 4.70 -37.57 -2.88
CA GLY A 376 5.12 -36.21 -2.55
C GLY A 376 4.97 -35.22 -3.71
N ILE A 377 5.02 -33.92 -3.41
CA ILE A 377 4.68 -32.87 -4.36
C ILE A 377 5.91 -32.04 -4.69
N VAL A 378 6.20 -31.86 -5.97
CA VAL A 378 7.22 -30.90 -6.42
C VAL A 378 6.49 -29.67 -6.96
N VAL A 379 6.84 -28.49 -6.46
CA VAL A 379 6.27 -27.22 -6.90
C VAL A 379 7.37 -26.33 -7.42
N THR A 380 7.18 -25.74 -8.61
CA THR A 380 8.18 -24.86 -9.22
C THR A 380 7.65 -23.44 -9.26
N THR A 381 8.34 -22.51 -8.59
CA THR A 381 7.96 -21.09 -8.57
C THR A 381 8.60 -20.29 -9.70
N THR A 382 9.49 -20.89 -10.46
CA THR A 382 10.16 -20.22 -11.56
C THR A 382 9.22 -20.04 -12.73
N SER A 383 9.12 -18.81 -13.25
CA SER A 383 8.33 -18.53 -14.44
C SER A 383 8.83 -19.32 -15.66
N SER A 384 8.02 -20.24 -16.15
CA SER A 384 8.22 -20.92 -17.43
C SER A 384 7.96 -19.96 -18.58
N GLN A 385 8.59 -20.21 -19.73
CA GLN A 385 8.36 -19.37 -20.91
C GLN A 385 6.88 -19.41 -21.29
N LEU A 386 6.27 -18.24 -21.46
CA LEU A 386 4.87 -18.15 -21.81
C LEU A 386 4.68 -18.58 -23.28
N PRO A 387 3.74 -19.49 -23.57
CA PRO A 387 3.44 -19.88 -24.96
C PRO A 387 3.03 -18.69 -25.83
N SER A 388 2.39 -17.68 -25.24
CA SER A 388 1.99 -16.45 -25.94
C SER A 388 3.17 -15.66 -26.48
N ASP A 389 4.31 -15.64 -25.81
CA ASP A 389 5.50 -14.92 -26.29
C ASP A 389 6.22 -15.65 -27.43
N SER A 390 6.09 -16.98 -27.47
CA SER A 390 6.75 -17.85 -28.45
C SER A 390 5.92 -18.07 -29.71
N TYR A 391 4.61 -18.27 -29.55
CA TYR A 391 3.68 -18.62 -30.63
C TYR A 391 2.70 -17.49 -30.96
N GLY A 392 2.76 -16.36 -30.26
CA GLY A 392 1.79 -15.27 -30.38
C GLY A 392 0.51 -15.52 -29.57
N TYR A 393 -0.36 -14.50 -29.49
CA TYR A 393 -1.51 -14.50 -28.58
C TYR A 393 -2.49 -15.66 -28.84
N ILE A 394 -2.92 -15.83 -30.09
CA ILE A 394 -3.94 -16.83 -30.47
C ILE A 394 -3.38 -18.25 -30.38
N ALA A 395 -2.30 -18.54 -31.10
CA ALA A 395 -1.72 -19.90 -31.11
C ALA A 395 -1.13 -20.28 -29.74
N GLY A 396 -0.54 -19.33 -29.02
CA GLY A 396 -0.10 -19.55 -27.63
C GLY A 396 -1.28 -19.82 -26.68
N GLY A 397 -2.43 -19.16 -26.89
CA GLY A 397 -3.67 -19.44 -26.15
C GLY A 397 -4.20 -20.86 -26.42
N LEU A 398 -4.26 -21.27 -27.69
CA LEU A 398 -4.65 -22.63 -28.07
C LEU A 398 -3.67 -23.68 -27.53
N TYR A 399 -2.37 -23.42 -27.59
CA TYR A 399 -1.35 -24.29 -27.02
C TYR A 399 -1.47 -24.40 -25.49
N SER A 400 -1.75 -23.29 -24.81
CA SER A 400 -1.99 -23.27 -23.36
C SER A 400 -3.24 -24.08 -22.99
N LEU A 401 -4.30 -24.00 -23.80
CA LEU A 401 -5.50 -24.81 -23.64
C LEU A 401 -5.21 -26.31 -23.86
N TYR A 402 -4.44 -26.63 -24.91
CA TYR A 402 -3.98 -27.99 -25.18
C TYR A 402 -3.16 -28.56 -24.01
N LEU A 403 -2.21 -27.79 -23.46
CA LEU A 403 -1.45 -28.19 -22.28
C LEU A 403 -2.37 -28.44 -21.08
N ARG A 404 -3.29 -27.51 -20.78
CA ARG A 404 -4.27 -27.68 -19.69
C ARG A 404 -5.11 -28.94 -19.88
N ALA A 405 -5.63 -29.18 -21.07
CA ALA A 405 -6.40 -30.39 -21.38
C ALA A 405 -5.54 -31.65 -21.22
N LYS A 406 -4.34 -31.69 -21.81
CA LYS A 406 -3.40 -32.80 -21.69
C LYS A 406 -3.12 -33.14 -20.22
N TYR A 407 -2.83 -32.15 -19.39
CA TYR A 407 -2.53 -32.38 -17.98
C TYR A 407 -3.76 -32.75 -17.15
N TRP A 408 -4.95 -32.28 -17.52
CA TRP A 408 -6.19 -32.71 -16.89
C TRP A 408 -6.48 -34.20 -17.15
N PHE A 409 -6.31 -34.66 -18.41
CA PHE A 409 -6.56 -36.05 -18.78
C PHE A 409 -5.52 -37.03 -18.25
N VAL A 410 -4.26 -36.60 -18.10
CA VAL A 410 -3.18 -37.49 -17.65
C VAL A 410 -3.24 -37.78 -16.14
N LYS A 411 -4.13 -37.13 -15.37
CA LYS A 411 -4.20 -37.27 -13.89
C LYS A 411 -2.81 -37.37 -13.27
N THR A 412 -1.90 -36.48 -13.66
CA THR A 412 -0.60 -36.34 -13.01
C THR A 412 -0.79 -35.39 -11.84
N PRO A 413 -1.02 -35.87 -10.59
CA PRO A 413 -1.13 -35.00 -9.41
C PRO A 413 0.13 -34.17 -9.13
N TRP A 414 1.20 -34.39 -9.91
CA TRP A 414 2.55 -33.87 -9.73
C TRP A 414 2.85 -32.60 -10.53
N LEU A 415 2.01 -32.27 -11.52
CA LEU A 415 2.15 -31.10 -12.41
C LEU A 415 1.11 -30.00 -12.11
N THR A 416 0.51 -30.05 -10.93
CA THR A 416 -0.21 -28.92 -10.30
C THR A 416 0.75 -27.78 -9.91
N GLY A 417 2.06 -28.04 -9.93
CA GLY A 417 3.20 -27.16 -9.61
C GLY A 417 3.37 -25.89 -10.45
N GLY A 418 2.32 -25.45 -11.14
CA GLY A 418 2.24 -24.16 -11.80
C GLY A 418 0.89 -24.05 -12.49
N ARG A 419 -0.08 -23.37 -11.87
CA ARG A 419 -1.15 -22.71 -12.64
C ARG A 419 -0.43 -21.92 -13.73
N LEU A 420 -0.46 -22.39 -14.98
CA LEU A 420 0.25 -21.79 -16.13
C LEU A 420 0.15 -20.26 -16.07
N GLY A 421 1.19 -19.62 -15.54
CA GLY A 421 1.34 -18.16 -15.50
C GLY A 421 0.33 -17.35 -14.70
N THR A 422 -0.45 -17.88 -13.75
CA THR A 422 -1.40 -17.05 -12.98
C THR A 422 -1.16 -17.13 -11.47
N LEU A 423 -0.13 -16.42 -11.01
CA LEU A 423 -0.01 -16.05 -9.60
C LEU A 423 -1.20 -15.14 -9.26
N GLU A 424 -1.98 -15.55 -8.27
CA GLU A 424 -3.11 -14.76 -7.80
C GLU A 424 -2.59 -13.67 -6.85
N VAL A 425 -2.59 -12.43 -7.34
CA VAL A 425 -2.12 -11.27 -6.57
C VAL A 425 -3.31 -10.75 -5.77
N LYS A 426 -3.30 -10.94 -4.44
CA LYS A 426 -4.38 -10.50 -3.55
C LYS A 426 -3.81 -9.99 -2.22
N GLY A 427 -4.25 -8.80 -1.81
CA GLY A 427 -3.92 -8.18 -0.52
C GLY A 427 -4.34 -9.04 0.67
N ASP A 428 -5.44 -9.80 0.55
CA ASP A 428 -5.93 -10.71 1.61
C ASP A 428 -4.88 -11.74 2.04
N ILE A 429 -4.01 -12.19 1.13
CA ILE A 429 -2.93 -13.12 1.45
C ILE A 429 -1.84 -12.42 2.25
N LEU A 430 -1.54 -11.15 1.92
CA LEU A 430 -0.60 -10.33 2.67
C LEU A 430 -1.12 -10.10 4.10
N GLU A 431 -2.41 -9.82 4.26
CA GLU A 431 -3.06 -9.67 5.57
C GLU A 431 -2.93 -10.92 6.44
N LYS A 432 -3.07 -12.12 5.86
CA LYS A 432 -2.95 -13.40 6.58
C LYS A 432 -1.58 -13.63 7.22
N VAL A 433 -0.51 -13.07 6.65
CA VAL A 433 0.85 -13.24 7.20
C VAL A 433 1.26 -12.13 8.16
N VAL A 434 0.50 -11.04 8.27
CA VAL A 434 0.77 -9.94 9.21
C VAL A 434 0.93 -10.41 10.67
N PRO A 435 0.11 -11.34 11.20
CA PRO A 435 0.31 -11.86 12.56
C PRO A 435 1.66 -12.56 12.76
N LEU A 436 2.18 -13.23 11.73
CA LEU A 436 3.51 -13.87 11.78
C LEU A 436 4.63 -12.84 11.78
N ILE A 437 4.44 -11.73 11.07
CA ILE A 437 5.37 -10.60 11.08
C ILE A 437 5.39 -9.93 12.44
N ASN A 438 4.20 -9.61 12.97
CA ASN A 438 4.06 -8.92 14.26
C ASN A 438 4.57 -9.74 15.45
N SER A 439 4.53 -11.08 15.36
CA SER A 439 5.08 -12.00 16.35
C SER A 439 6.58 -12.29 16.15
N GLY A 440 7.20 -11.77 15.09
CA GLY A 440 8.61 -11.98 14.77
C GLY A 440 8.94 -13.34 14.17
N GLN A 441 7.93 -14.18 13.88
CA GLN A 441 8.07 -15.49 13.23
C GLN A 441 8.39 -15.36 11.73
N LEU A 442 7.99 -14.26 11.09
CA LEU A 442 8.35 -13.92 9.72
C LEU A 442 9.05 -12.56 9.68
N GLN A 443 10.30 -12.57 9.27
CA GLN A 443 11.16 -11.39 9.18
C GLN A 443 11.48 -11.07 7.73
N ALA A 444 11.58 -9.77 7.43
CA ALA A 444 12.07 -9.29 6.15
C ALA A 444 13.60 -9.41 6.08
N VAL A 445 14.11 -10.01 5.00
CA VAL A 445 15.56 -10.04 4.71
C VAL A 445 15.82 -9.13 3.52
N VAL A 446 16.36 -7.95 3.81
CA VAL A 446 16.78 -6.97 2.80
C VAL A 446 18.29 -7.11 2.60
N ASP A 447 18.70 -7.37 1.36
CA ASP A 447 20.12 -7.48 1.00
C ASP A 447 20.77 -6.10 0.97
N LYS A 448 20.28 -5.26 0.06
CA LYS A 448 20.77 -3.91 -0.20
C LYS A 448 19.61 -3.00 -0.56
N ALA A 449 19.75 -1.74 -0.17
CA ALA A 449 18.79 -0.69 -0.49
C ALA A 449 19.49 0.41 -1.30
N TYR A 450 19.04 0.60 -2.53
CA TYR A 450 19.57 1.59 -3.48
C TYR A 450 18.65 2.81 -3.58
N SER A 451 19.19 3.93 -4.06
CA SER A 451 18.35 5.04 -4.49
C SER A 451 17.75 4.75 -5.86
N ALA A 452 16.63 5.41 -6.21
CA ALA A 452 16.04 5.28 -7.53
C ALA A 452 17.01 5.63 -8.68
N GLN A 453 17.99 6.50 -8.46
CA GLN A 453 19.01 6.85 -9.46
C GLN A 453 20.03 5.72 -9.69
N ASP A 454 20.25 4.87 -8.69
CA ASP A 454 21.22 3.77 -8.76
C ASP A 454 20.55 2.46 -9.23
N ALA A 455 19.38 2.55 -9.88
CA ALA A 455 18.60 1.38 -10.26
C ALA A 455 19.37 0.42 -11.18
N GLU A 456 20.16 0.93 -12.12
CA GLU A 456 21.00 0.11 -13.00
C GLU A 456 22.00 -0.74 -12.20
N VAL A 457 22.64 -0.14 -11.19
CA VAL A 457 23.56 -0.84 -10.27
C VAL A 457 22.80 -1.89 -9.45
N ALA A 458 21.59 -1.55 -8.99
CA ALA A 458 20.73 -2.48 -8.26
C ALA A 458 20.38 -3.71 -9.11
N PHE A 459 19.98 -3.52 -10.37
CA PHE A 459 19.69 -4.61 -11.31
C PHE A 459 20.92 -5.44 -11.64
N ALA A 460 22.09 -4.81 -11.84
CA ALA A 460 23.34 -5.51 -12.04
C ALA A 460 23.73 -6.38 -10.83
N HIS A 461 23.45 -5.93 -9.61
CA HIS A 461 23.65 -6.72 -8.38
C HIS A 461 22.73 -7.94 -8.34
N VAL A 462 21.44 -7.77 -8.64
CA VAL A 462 20.46 -8.89 -8.69
C VAL A 462 20.84 -9.91 -9.77
N ALA A 463 21.31 -9.44 -10.93
CA ALA A 463 21.66 -10.28 -12.06
C ALA A 463 22.85 -11.23 -11.81
N LYS A 464 23.75 -10.89 -10.88
CA LYS A 464 24.85 -11.76 -10.48
C LYS A 464 24.38 -13.03 -9.76
N GLY A 465 23.13 -13.07 -9.29
CA GLY A 465 22.60 -14.22 -8.54
C GLY A 465 23.13 -14.33 -7.12
N GLU A 466 23.85 -13.31 -6.64
CA GLU A 466 24.48 -13.27 -5.32
C GLU A 466 23.62 -12.55 -4.27
N GLN A 467 22.34 -12.30 -4.55
CA GLN A 467 21.48 -11.63 -3.58
C GLN A 467 21.06 -12.57 -2.44
N ILE A 468 21.00 -12.02 -1.22
CA ILE A 468 20.49 -12.72 -0.03
C ILE A 468 19.22 -12.00 0.43
N GLY A 469 18.07 -12.66 0.27
CA GLY A 469 16.76 -12.05 0.46
C GLY A 469 16.37 -11.20 -0.75
N ARG A 470 16.11 -9.91 -0.52
CA ARG A 470 15.58 -9.00 -1.54
C ARG A 470 16.37 -7.70 -1.63
N THR A 471 16.66 -7.27 -2.87
CA THR A 471 17.17 -5.93 -3.16
C THR A 471 16.02 -4.94 -3.31
N VAL A 472 16.13 -3.76 -2.72
CA VAL A 472 15.08 -2.73 -2.74
C VAL A 472 15.59 -1.39 -3.27
N VAL A 473 14.68 -0.61 -3.84
CA VAL A 473 14.91 0.74 -4.37
C VAL A 473 14.05 1.72 -3.59
N ARG A 474 14.66 2.79 -3.08
CA ARG A 474 14.00 3.87 -2.34
C ARG A 474 13.61 5.00 -3.28
N PHE A 475 12.38 5.47 -3.12
CA PHE A 475 11.88 6.68 -3.76
C PHE A 475 11.78 7.79 -2.72
N ARG A 476 12.47 8.91 -2.98
CA ARG A 476 12.29 10.13 -2.18
C ARG A 476 11.03 10.83 -2.67
N ALA A 477 10.17 11.22 -1.74
CA ALA A 477 9.02 12.05 -2.09
C ALA A 477 9.52 13.38 -2.66
N ARG A 478 9.22 13.66 -3.93
CA ARG A 478 9.16 15.05 -4.41
C ARG A 478 8.01 15.74 -3.67
N PRO A 479 8.18 17.00 -3.21
CA PRO A 479 7.05 17.77 -2.72
C PRO A 479 5.97 17.79 -3.80
N LEU A 480 4.74 17.42 -3.44
CA LEU A 480 3.59 17.54 -4.33
C LEU A 480 3.52 18.99 -4.78
N ALA A 481 3.52 19.23 -6.09
CA ALA A 481 3.37 20.58 -6.62
C ALA A 481 2.02 21.13 -6.13
N SER A 482 2.06 22.10 -5.22
CA SER A 482 0.90 22.94 -4.94
C SER A 482 0.46 23.55 -6.27
N ARG A 483 -0.82 23.45 -6.62
CA ARG A 483 -1.41 24.14 -7.77
C ARG A 483 -0.79 25.52 -7.88
N MET A 484 0.05 25.75 -8.88
CA MET A 484 0.36 27.11 -9.30
C MET A 484 -0.94 27.65 -9.90
N GLU A 485 -1.74 28.30 -9.07
CA GLU A 485 -2.62 29.36 -9.52
C GLU A 485 -1.71 30.42 -10.13
N GLY A 486 -1.64 30.41 -11.45
CA GLY A 486 -0.77 31.26 -12.24
C GLY A 486 -1.28 31.36 -13.65
N SER A 487 -2.50 31.88 -13.78
CA SER A 487 -2.93 32.57 -14.99
C SER A 487 -1.97 33.72 -15.26
N LEU A 488 -1.29 33.68 -16.41
CA LEU A 488 -0.97 34.86 -17.22
C LEU A 488 -1.18 34.49 -18.68
#